data_AF-A0A969GUK3-F1
#
_entry.id   AF-A0A969GUK3-F1
#
_cell.length_a   1.000
_cell.length_b   1.000
_cell.length_c   1.000
_cell.angle_alpha   90.00
_cell.angle_beta   90.00
_cell.angle_gamma   90.00
#
_symmetry.space_group_name_H-M   'P 1'
#
loop_
_entity.id
_entity.type
_entity.pdbx_description
1 polymer ?
#
loop_
_entity_poly.entity_id
_entity_poly.type
_entity_poly.pdbx_seq_one_letter_code
_entity_poly.pdbx_strand_id
1 'polypeptide(L)'
;MAVEHCSENRQHAIAQPYPLSLYRSIDKIHTAAFAHKDFQLHYRNPGIPVVVGGLLDDTSDWNLDSLCQVLGDYVFPIRHYGQDRYQQDKRQWTSSGSGVEARSMTFAEYANHLQTGAAKQHDLYLARCSLRALL
;
A
#
# COMPACT_ATOMS: atom_id res chain seq x y z
N MET A 1 -8.54 47.83 -13.99
CA MET A 1 -7.26 47.41 -14.59
C MET A 1 -6.50 46.64 -13.52
N ALA A 2 -6.12 45.38 -13.64
CA ALA A 2 -6.24 44.40 -14.71
C ALA A 2 -6.54 43.04 -14.07
N VAL A 3 -7.33 42.23 -14.77
CA VAL A 3 -7.59 40.83 -14.46
C VAL A 3 -6.52 40.04 -15.22
N GLU A 4 -5.58 39.40 -14.54
CA GLU A 4 -4.71 38.42 -15.18
C GLU A 4 -5.28 37.02 -14.99
N HIS A 5 -5.93 36.57 -16.06
CA HIS A 5 -6.12 35.18 -16.41
C HIS A 5 -4.78 34.45 -16.42
N CYS A 6 -4.61 33.45 -15.56
CA CYS A 6 -3.62 32.40 -15.77
C CYS A 6 -4.37 31.12 -16.15
N SER A 7 -4.80 31.07 -17.42
CA SER A 7 -5.31 29.85 -18.06
C SER A 7 -4.15 29.08 -18.68
N GLU A 8 -4.08 27.80 -18.33
CA GLU A 8 -3.68 26.68 -19.19
C GLU A 8 -2.27 26.67 -19.80
N ASN A 9 -1.39 25.89 -19.17
CA ASN A 9 -0.51 24.97 -19.89
C ASN A 9 0.06 23.91 -18.92
N ARG A 10 -0.77 22.93 -18.54
CA ARG A 10 -0.27 21.61 -18.15
C ARG A 10 -0.58 20.67 -19.29
N GLN A 11 0.28 20.67 -20.30
CA GLN A 11 0.38 19.53 -21.17
C GLN A 11 0.63 18.31 -20.28
N HIS A 12 -0.33 17.40 -20.27
CA HIS A 12 -0.17 16.08 -19.69
C HIS A 12 1.01 15.42 -20.38
N ALA A 13 2.17 15.42 -19.72
CA ALA A 13 3.22 14.48 -20.01
C ALA A 13 2.64 13.10 -19.69
N ILE A 14 2.03 12.48 -20.69
CA ILE A 14 1.68 11.06 -20.66
C ILE A 14 3.03 10.36 -20.53
N ALA A 15 3.34 9.89 -19.32
CA ALA A 15 4.47 9.02 -19.09
C ALA A 15 4.33 7.85 -20.07
N GLN A 16 5.23 7.79 -21.04
CA GLN A 16 5.27 6.69 -22.01
C GLN A 16 5.31 5.38 -21.22
N PRO A 17 4.44 4.40 -21.54
CA PRO A 17 4.49 3.11 -20.86
C PRO A 17 5.87 2.51 -21.06
N TYR A 18 6.58 2.27 -19.96
CA TYR A 18 7.88 1.59 -20.00
C TYR A 18 7.71 0.29 -20.80
N PRO A 19 8.56 0.03 -21.82
CA PRO A 19 8.43 -1.17 -22.63
C PRO A 19 8.52 -2.41 -21.74
N LEU A 20 7.50 -3.27 -21.81
CA LEU A 20 7.36 -4.51 -21.03
C LEU A 20 8.49 -5.54 -21.28
N SER A 21 9.40 -5.27 -22.22
CA SER A 21 10.54 -6.12 -22.60
C SER A 21 11.77 -5.96 -21.71
N LEU A 22 11.68 -5.20 -20.61
CA LEU A 22 12.80 -4.85 -19.74
C LEU A 22 12.57 -5.20 -18.27
N TYR A 23 11.87 -6.32 -17.97
CA TYR A 23 11.99 -6.96 -16.66
C TYR A 23 13.39 -7.60 -16.53
N ARG A 24 14.42 -6.75 -16.54
CA ARG A 24 15.66 -7.02 -15.83
C ARG A 24 15.27 -7.32 -14.38
N SER A 25 16.06 -8.17 -13.72
CA SER A 25 15.97 -8.36 -12.27
C SER A 25 15.83 -6.99 -11.58
N ILE A 26 14.86 -6.84 -10.69
CA ILE A 26 14.76 -5.62 -9.87
C ILE A 26 16.00 -5.58 -8.98
N ASP A 27 16.77 -4.50 -9.08
CA ASP A 27 17.96 -4.31 -8.25
C ASP A 27 17.58 -4.36 -6.77
N LYS A 28 18.49 -4.93 -5.97
CA LYS A 28 18.40 -4.98 -4.52
C LYS A 28 19.60 -4.25 -3.95
N ILE A 29 19.35 -3.21 -3.16
CA ILE A 29 20.39 -2.43 -2.49
C ILE A 29 20.24 -2.55 -0.97
N HIS A 30 21.34 -2.38 -0.24
CA HIS A 30 21.33 -2.33 1.23
C HIS A 30 21.63 -0.90 1.69
N THR A 31 20.83 -0.36 2.61
CA THR A 31 20.97 1.03 3.11
C THR A 31 22.36 1.37 3.60
N ALA A 32 22.97 0.46 4.38
CA ALA A 32 24.31 0.63 4.94
C ALA A 32 25.40 0.84 3.87
N ALA A 33 25.16 0.41 2.63
CA ALA A 33 26.12 0.45 1.54
C ALA A 33 25.85 1.55 0.50
N PHE A 34 24.84 2.41 0.71
CA PHE A 34 24.34 3.27 -0.35
C PHE A 34 24.07 4.71 0.09
N ALA A 35 24.80 5.66 -0.49
CA ALA A 35 24.63 7.07 -0.16
C ALA A 35 23.36 7.64 -0.81
N HIS A 36 22.74 8.62 -0.14
CA HIS A 36 21.51 9.26 -0.61
C HIS A 36 21.63 9.87 -2.02
N LYS A 37 22.80 10.43 -2.37
CA LYS A 37 23.05 11.00 -3.71
C LYS A 37 23.00 9.94 -4.81
N ASP A 38 23.55 8.76 -4.53
CA ASP A 38 23.57 7.65 -5.49
C ASP A 38 22.15 7.12 -5.72
N PHE A 39 21.32 7.06 -4.68
CA PHE A 39 19.90 6.73 -4.80
C PHE A 39 19.12 7.71 -5.67
N GLN A 40 19.36 9.00 -5.46
CA GLN A 40 18.69 10.01 -6.26
C GLN A 40 19.07 9.90 -7.74
N LEU A 41 20.37 9.75 -8.03
CA LEU A 41 20.89 9.70 -9.38
C LEU A 41 20.48 8.43 -10.14
N HIS A 42 20.59 7.26 -9.49
CA HIS A 42 20.43 5.97 -10.17
C HIS A 42 19.00 5.41 -10.16
N TYR A 43 18.18 5.76 -9.16
CA TYR A 43 16.84 5.18 -9.01
C TYR A 43 15.72 6.22 -9.02
N ARG A 44 15.80 7.24 -8.16
CA ARG A 44 14.67 8.19 -7.98
C ARG A 44 14.43 9.07 -9.20
N ASN A 45 15.44 9.79 -9.68
CA ASN A 45 15.27 10.74 -10.79
C ASN A 45 14.93 10.03 -12.12
N PRO A 46 15.52 8.87 -12.44
CA PRO A 46 15.15 8.11 -13.63
C PRO A 46 13.82 7.35 -13.52
N GLY A 47 13.23 7.23 -12.31
CA GLY A 47 12.00 6.48 -12.08
C GLY A 47 12.16 4.96 -12.13
N ILE A 48 13.34 4.44 -11.76
CA ILE A 48 13.67 3.00 -11.80
C ILE A 48 13.29 2.35 -10.46
N PRO A 49 12.50 1.26 -10.47
CA PRO A 49 12.16 0.54 -9.24
C PRO A 49 13.37 -0.20 -8.65
N VAL A 50 13.47 -0.19 -7.33
CA VAL A 50 14.53 -0.86 -6.57
C VAL A 50 13.99 -1.38 -5.25
N VAL A 51 14.49 -2.52 -4.78
CA VAL A 51 14.21 -3.05 -3.43
C VAL A 51 15.31 -2.59 -2.49
N VAL A 52 14.93 -1.91 -1.40
CA VAL A 52 15.85 -1.40 -0.40
C VAL A 52 15.77 -2.26 0.86
N GLY A 53 16.83 -3.02 1.15
CA GLY A 53 17.02 -3.78 2.40
C GLY A 53 17.80 -2.97 3.44
N GLY A 54 17.82 -3.44 4.68
CA GLY A 54 18.58 -2.80 5.76
C GLY A 54 17.88 -1.62 6.44
N LEU A 55 16.63 -1.29 6.07
CA LEU A 55 15.87 -0.20 6.68
C LEU A 55 15.21 -0.60 8.01
N LEU A 56 14.90 -1.88 8.17
CA LEU A 56 14.07 -2.40 9.25
C LEU A 56 14.83 -3.42 10.12
N ASP A 57 16.13 -3.60 9.90
CA ASP A 57 16.94 -4.64 10.54
C ASP A 57 17.01 -4.47 12.07
N ASP A 58 16.93 -3.23 12.55
CA ASP A 58 16.92 -2.90 13.98
C ASP A 58 15.49 -2.72 14.57
N THR A 59 14.44 -3.09 13.82
CA THR A 59 13.06 -2.93 14.29
C THR A 59 12.56 -4.16 15.07
N SER A 60 11.73 -3.91 16.09
CA SER A 60 11.11 -4.96 16.89
C SER A 60 10.31 -5.95 16.06
N ASP A 61 10.19 -7.19 16.54
CA ASP A 61 9.33 -8.22 15.95
C ASP A 61 7.84 -7.82 16.08
N TRP A 62 7.29 -7.24 15.02
CA TRP A 62 5.87 -6.95 14.87
C TRP A 62 5.10 -8.21 14.48
N ASN A 63 4.86 -9.08 15.46
CA ASN A 63 4.00 -10.24 15.30
C ASN A 63 2.54 -9.93 15.73
N LEU A 64 1.62 -10.86 15.51
CA LEU A 64 0.21 -10.64 15.86
C LEU A 64 -0.01 -10.46 17.36
N ASP A 65 0.75 -11.14 18.21
CA ASP A 65 0.59 -11.02 19.66
C ASP A 65 1.02 -9.62 20.15
N SER A 66 2.18 -9.12 19.69
CA SER A 66 2.65 -7.78 20.02
C SER A 66 1.73 -6.69 19.45
N LEU A 67 1.21 -6.89 18.24
CA LEU A 67 0.23 -5.97 17.65
C LEU A 67 -1.10 -5.99 18.42
N CYS A 68 -1.60 -7.15 18.86
CA CYS A 68 -2.81 -7.24 19.67
C CYS A 68 -2.65 -6.57 21.03
N GLN A 69 -1.47 -6.62 21.66
CA GLN A 69 -1.21 -5.91 22.91
C GLN A 69 -1.31 -4.39 22.76
N VAL A 70 -0.85 -3.85 21.63
CA VAL A 70 -0.82 -2.40 21.38
C VAL A 70 -2.14 -1.90 20.77
N LEU A 71 -2.74 -2.68 19.86
CA LEU A 71 -3.83 -2.25 19.01
C LEU A 71 -5.16 -2.96 19.27
N GLY A 72 -5.17 -3.98 20.14
CA GLY A 72 -6.26 -4.97 20.25
C GLY A 72 -7.66 -4.37 20.32
N ASP A 73 -7.85 -3.39 21.22
CA ASP A 73 -9.15 -2.77 21.48
C ASP A 73 -9.51 -1.65 20.48
N TYR A 74 -8.55 -1.23 19.66
CA TYR A 74 -8.79 -0.18 18.69
C TYR A 74 -9.56 -0.70 17.49
N VAL A 75 -10.53 0.10 17.05
CA VAL A 75 -11.41 -0.24 15.94
C VAL A 75 -10.80 0.26 14.62
N PHE A 76 -10.72 -0.62 13.64
CA PHE A 76 -10.17 -0.32 12.33
C PHE A 76 -11.18 -0.62 11.20
N PRO A 77 -11.12 0.15 10.10
CA PRO A 77 -11.83 -0.20 8.89
C PRO A 77 -11.20 -1.44 8.24
N ILE A 78 -12.01 -2.46 7.98
CA ILE A 78 -11.66 -3.69 7.28
C ILE A 78 -12.44 -3.74 5.97
N ARG A 79 -11.73 -3.92 4.86
CA ARG A 79 -12.35 -4.15 3.55
C ARG A 79 -12.75 -5.60 3.45
N HIS A 80 -14.00 -5.82 3.04
CA HIS A 80 -14.53 -7.14 2.75
C HIS A 80 -14.80 -7.24 1.26
N TYR A 81 -13.89 -7.88 0.54
CA TYR A 81 -14.00 -8.01 -0.90
C TYR A 81 -14.88 -9.21 -1.29
N GLY A 82 -14.85 -10.29 -0.51
CA GLY A 82 -15.54 -11.55 -0.81
C GLY A 82 -14.89 -12.31 -1.97
N GLN A 83 -14.89 -13.65 -1.90
CA GLN A 83 -14.26 -14.48 -2.94
C GLN A 83 -15.04 -14.51 -4.26
N ASP A 84 -16.35 -14.25 -4.21
CA ASP A 84 -17.24 -14.31 -5.38
C ASP A 84 -16.86 -13.32 -6.48
N ARG A 85 -16.24 -12.18 -6.11
CA ARG A 85 -15.78 -11.18 -7.08
C ARG A 85 -14.74 -11.73 -8.06
N TYR A 86 -13.96 -12.73 -7.65
CA TYR A 86 -12.91 -13.33 -8.49
C TYR A 86 -13.47 -14.27 -9.54
N GLN A 87 -14.76 -14.62 -9.43
CA GLN A 87 -15.49 -15.38 -10.45
C GLN A 87 -16.06 -14.48 -11.56
N GLN A 88 -15.97 -13.15 -11.39
CA GLN A 88 -16.47 -12.16 -12.34
C GLN A 88 -15.31 -11.50 -13.11
N ASP A 89 -15.58 -11.06 -14.34
CA ASP A 89 -14.62 -10.26 -15.12
C ASP A 89 -14.25 -9.00 -14.32
N LYS A 90 -12.96 -8.68 -14.22
CA LYS A 90 -12.47 -7.50 -13.48
C LYS A 90 -13.11 -6.18 -13.94
N ARG A 91 -13.54 -6.09 -15.20
CA ARG A 91 -14.24 -4.92 -15.76
C ARG A 91 -15.66 -4.75 -15.20
N GLN A 92 -16.21 -5.81 -14.60
CA GLN A 92 -17.54 -5.83 -13.99
C GLN A 92 -17.48 -5.58 -12.47
N TRP A 93 -16.28 -5.42 -11.90
CA TRP A 93 -16.14 -5.10 -10.49
C TRP A 93 -16.73 -3.73 -10.21
N THR A 94 -17.89 -3.70 -9.55
CA THR A 94 -18.62 -2.48 -9.19
C THR A 94 -17.94 -1.70 -8.07
N SER A 95 -17.01 -2.34 -7.34
CA SER A 95 -16.23 -1.72 -6.29
C SER A 95 -14.78 -2.23 -6.29
N SER A 96 -13.82 -1.30 -6.31
CA SER A 96 -12.40 -1.56 -6.16
C SER A 96 -11.78 -0.49 -5.27
N GLY A 97 -10.67 -0.82 -4.61
CA GLY A 97 -10.00 0.11 -3.72
C GLY A 97 -10.93 0.66 -2.61
N SER A 98 -11.13 1.98 -2.59
CA SER A 98 -11.93 2.72 -1.62
C SER A 98 -13.46 2.58 -1.78
N GLY A 99 -13.94 1.97 -2.86
CA GLY A 99 -15.39 1.79 -3.10
C GLY A 99 -15.99 0.53 -2.46
N VAL A 100 -15.18 -0.29 -1.78
CA VAL A 100 -15.65 -1.51 -1.09
C VAL A 100 -16.15 -1.15 0.29
N GLU A 101 -17.29 -1.70 0.68
CA GLU A 101 -17.88 -1.50 2.00
C GLU A 101 -16.85 -1.88 3.07
N ALA A 102 -16.48 -0.89 3.89
CA ALA A 102 -15.59 -1.09 5.02
C ALA A 102 -16.44 -1.44 6.23
N ARG A 103 -16.25 -2.64 6.78
CA ARG A 103 -16.77 -2.99 8.09
C ARG A 103 -15.79 -2.52 9.15
N SER A 104 -16.28 -2.10 10.29
CA SER A 104 -15.42 -1.76 11.43
C SER A 104 -15.39 -2.93 12.40
N MET A 105 -14.21 -3.31 12.87
CA MET A 105 -14.02 -4.29 13.94
C MET A 105 -12.76 -3.94 14.72
N THR A 106 -12.63 -4.47 15.93
CA THR A 106 -11.42 -4.34 16.72
C THR A 106 -10.24 -5.03 16.04
N PHE A 107 -9.01 -4.58 16.32
CA PHE A 107 -7.83 -5.28 15.79
C PHE A 107 -7.75 -6.72 16.29
N ALA A 108 -8.14 -6.98 17.54
CA ALA A 108 -8.17 -8.33 18.10
C ALA A 108 -9.11 -9.27 17.32
N GLU A 109 -10.30 -8.81 16.94
CA GLU A 109 -11.22 -9.58 16.10
C GLU A 109 -10.61 -9.87 14.72
N TYR A 110 -9.97 -8.87 14.10
CA TYR A 110 -9.27 -9.06 12.82
C TYR A 110 -8.09 -10.04 12.94
N ALA A 111 -7.31 -9.96 14.01
CA ALA A 111 -6.20 -10.88 14.27
C ALA A 111 -6.68 -12.32 14.45
N ASN A 112 -7.80 -12.52 15.13
CA ASN A 112 -8.44 -13.84 15.22
C ASN A 112 -8.85 -14.37 13.83
N HIS A 113 -9.37 -13.52 12.94
CA HIS A 113 -9.64 -13.92 11.56
C HIS A 113 -8.38 -14.30 10.78
N LEU A 114 -7.24 -13.66 11.02
CA LEU A 114 -5.96 -14.04 10.43
C LEU A 114 -5.49 -15.41 10.93
N GLN A 115 -5.53 -15.63 12.25
CA GLN A 115 -5.07 -16.87 12.88
C GLN A 115 -5.90 -18.08 12.47
N THR A 116 -7.22 -17.91 12.36
CA THR A 116 -8.16 -18.96 11.93
C THR A 116 -8.18 -19.18 10.42
N GLY A 117 -7.54 -18.31 9.63
CA GLY A 117 -7.59 -18.32 8.17
C GLY A 117 -8.88 -17.76 7.57
N ALA A 118 -9.85 -17.35 8.40
CA ALA A 118 -11.11 -16.76 7.97
C ALA A 118 -10.89 -15.47 7.16
N ALA A 119 -9.84 -14.70 7.45
CA ALA A 119 -9.49 -13.51 6.68
C ALA A 119 -9.23 -13.84 5.20
N LYS A 120 -8.53 -14.94 4.93
CA LYS A 120 -8.31 -15.41 3.55
C LYS A 120 -9.60 -15.92 2.92
N GLN A 121 -10.38 -16.70 3.66
CA GLN A 121 -11.64 -17.29 3.17
C GLN A 121 -12.65 -16.21 2.74
N HIS A 122 -12.72 -15.11 3.48
CA HIS A 122 -13.64 -14.02 3.22
C HIS A 122 -13.00 -12.84 2.45
N ASP A 123 -11.72 -12.92 2.12
CA ASP A 123 -10.98 -11.85 1.44
C ASP A 123 -11.04 -10.51 2.23
N LEU A 124 -10.68 -10.60 3.52
CA LEU A 124 -10.63 -9.49 4.48
C LEU A 124 -9.25 -8.85 4.51
N TYR A 125 -9.20 -7.52 4.47
CA TYR A 125 -7.95 -6.77 4.61
C TYR A 125 -8.15 -5.53 5.47
N LEU A 126 -7.19 -5.27 6.35
CA LEU A 126 -7.08 -4.00 7.06
C LEU A 126 -6.98 -2.84 6.05
N ALA A 127 -7.92 -1.90 6.10
CA ALA A 127 -7.95 -0.77 5.19
C ALA A 127 -6.94 0.31 5.62
N ARG A 128 -6.50 1.12 4.65
CA ARG A 128 -5.69 2.31 4.96
C ARG A 128 -6.48 3.28 5.83
N CYS A 129 -5.94 3.60 7.01
CA CYS A 129 -6.49 4.57 7.94
C CYS A 129 -5.39 5.46 8.53
N SER A 130 -5.79 6.53 9.20
CA SER A 130 -4.87 7.40 9.95
C SER A 130 -4.67 6.84 11.35
N LEU A 131 -3.42 6.65 11.78
CA LEU A 131 -3.09 6.29 13.17
C LEU A 131 -3.19 7.48 14.14
N ARG A 132 -3.34 8.71 13.63
CA ARG A 132 -3.40 9.94 14.45
C ARG A 132 -4.64 10.01 15.37
N ALA A 133 -5.62 9.14 15.16
CA ALA A 133 -6.79 9.04 16.03
C ALA A 133 -6.58 8.04 17.19
N LEU A 134 -5.44 7.33 17.21
CA LEU A 134 -5.13 6.26 18.17
C LEU A 134 -4.01 6.64 19.14
N LEU A 135 -3.20 7.64 18.78
CA LEU A 135 -2.10 8.26 19.55
C LEU A 135 -2.47 9.69 19.92
#